data_AF-A0A812IAY8-F1
#
_entry.id   AF-A0A812IAY8-F1
#
_cell.length_a   1.000
_cell.length_b   1.000
_cell.length_c   1.000
_cell.angle_alpha   90.00
_cell.angle_beta   90.00
_cell.angle_gamma   90.00
#
_symmetry.space_group_name_H-M   'P 1'
#
loop_
_entity.id
_entity.type
_entity.pdbx_description
1 polymer ?
#
loop_
_entity_poly.entity_id
_entity_poly.type
_entity_poly.pdbx_seq_one_letter_code
_entity_poly.pdbx_strand_id
1 'polypeptide(L)'
;MEHEGGTPAESPAVTKVKDFLNTTCGSILKAWLTQFDVDLDYRVSKIEFVDGMRALGYTAGELHKLFAEIDVDGSGEILLDELDPEQAMLWNTFRSWAVQSFVSIEDMILSLTEEGNPLNLATKDMECVSQESFCRRLPELDWKAGHEEFLFSVLDMDNDGRLRPHCLRWLGIELKRLQRKRAAKAGTVKKKSSGLQQSVLEQELHEFKEDIRRRFGGGNLTRAWRVALSDTSVLPRTRFLKACAKMGYAKKGKDLWKMLDKTGSGFASVDEIDPKTAQVLAHFKKFVDERFNGYHAAFENLDLDGTRKIRLQQFQQGLEKFRFPFHKQAATLFAALDLDENHVIDEDDLHFLEKWSPLPFLTASPNPRAREEVRKLLIHRYGRAVKVWRHLLDRDGSNRCNWHEFLFACKTCGYHGDIPGAWRALDVDLSGYITLKELDAESHGTLMEFRTWALDEFGSAKAAFSVFDRDGSNTLTFQEFRAACKIYGYEGHAKQLFAALDVRGEGSLSLKEVAFLDDWRDDVDEMRKARKAIAGFLLSPISPRSLSASA
;
A
#
# COMPACT_ATOMS: atom_id res chain seq x y z
N MET A 1 -4.56 26.79 -13.63
CA MET A 1 -4.10 27.92 -12.80
C MET A 1 -3.18 27.31 -11.77
N GLU A 2 -1.89 27.38 -12.07
CA GLU A 2 -0.82 26.89 -11.21
C GLU A 2 -0.79 27.76 -9.96
N HIS A 3 -0.99 27.16 -8.79
CA HIS A 3 -0.71 27.81 -7.52
C HIS A 3 0.80 27.70 -7.30
N GLU A 4 1.52 28.77 -7.60
CA GLU A 4 2.86 28.99 -7.06
C GLU A 4 2.77 29.00 -5.53
N GLY A 5 3.20 27.90 -4.91
CA GLY A 5 3.32 27.77 -3.46
C GLY A 5 4.51 28.57 -2.95
N GLY A 6 4.34 29.88 -2.78
CA GLY A 6 5.24 30.64 -1.91
C GLY A 6 5.09 30.15 -0.47
N THR A 7 6.20 29.82 0.19
CA THR A 7 6.22 29.59 1.64
C THR A 7 5.58 30.79 2.33
N PRO A 8 4.56 30.60 3.19
CA PRO A 8 3.94 31.72 3.90
C PRO A 8 5.03 32.47 4.67
N ALA A 9 4.99 33.80 4.61
CA ALA A 9 5.96 34.64 5.32
C ALA A 9 5.94 34.28 6.81
N GLU A 10 7.12 33.98 7.36
CA GLU A 10 7.28 33.58 8.76
C GLU A 10 6.77 34.69 9.68
N SER A 11 5.99 34.30 10.70
CA SER A 11 5.42 35.26 11.65
C SER A 11 6.53 36.01 12.40
N PRO A 12 6.41 37.34 12.58
CA PRO A 12 7.36 38.11 13.39
C PRO A 12 7.55 37.58 14.83
N ALA A 13 6.56 36.87 15.37
CA ALA A 13 6.67 36.24 16.69
C ALA A 13 7.59 35.02 16.65
N VAL A 14 7.49 34.18 15.60
CA VAL A 14 8.34 33.01 15.41
C VAL A 14 9.80 33.44 15.21
N THR A 15 10.06 34.45 14.38
CA THR A 15 11.42 34.99 14.18
C THR A 15 12.04 35.48 15.50
N LYS A 16 11.28 36.20 16.34
CA LYS A 16 11.77 36.65 17.65
C LYS A 16 12.13 35.49 18.59
N VAL A 17 11.41 34.38 18.53
CA VAL A 17 11.74 33.20 19.32
C VAL A 17 13.01 32.56 18.81
N LYS A 18 13.17 32.41 17.49
CA LYS A 18 14.40 31.90 16.90
C LYS A 18 15.62 32.72 17.32
N ASP A 19 15.52 34.05 17.21
CA ASP A 19 16.58 34.97 17.62
C ASP A 19 16.91 34.82 19.11
N PHE A 20 15.87 34.71 19.96
CA PHE A 20 16.04 34.50 21.39
C PHE A 20 16.73 33.17 21.71
N LEU A 21 16.31 32.06 21.09
CA LEU A 21 16.89 30.74 21.30
C LEU A 21 18.34 30.68 20.81
N ASN A 22 18.64 31.26 19.65
CA ASN A 22 20.01 31.36 19.14
C ASN A 22 20.89 32.22 20.06
N THR A 23 20.38 33.33 20.60
CA THR A 23 21.16 34.20 21.50
C THR A 23 21.40 33.56 22.87
N THR A 24 20.39 32.87 23.41
CA THR A 24 20.42 32.36 24.79
C THR A 24 21.11 31.01 24.88
N CYS A 25 20.87 30.13 23.90
CA CYS A 25 21.38 28.75 23.89
C CYS A 25 22.50 28.54 22.87
N GLY A 26 22.86 29.54 22.07
CA GLY A 26 23.82 29.41 20.97
C GLY A 26 23.21 28.83 19.68
N SER A 27 22.21 27.96 19.79
CA SER A 27 21.42 27.47 18.65
C SER A 27 20.06 26.93 19.07
N ILE A 28 19.13 26.86 18.10
CA ILE A 28 17.82 26.24 18.29
C ILE A 28 17.95 24.75 18.59
N LEU A 29 18.86 24.02 17.92
CA LEU A 29 19.09 22.61 18.19
C LEU A 29 19.65 22.36 19.60
N LYS A 30 20.53 23.24 20.11
CA LYS A 30 20.99 23.14 21.49
C LYS A 30 19.84 23.39 22.47
N ALA A 31 19.00 24.40 22.22
CA ALA A 31 17.79 24.63 23.01
C ALA A 31 16.84 23.42 22.99
N TRP A 32 16.66 22.82 21.81
CA TRP A 32 15.85 21.62 21.60
C TRP A 32 16.30 20.48 22.51
N LEU A 33 17.59 20.11 22.46
CA LEU A 33 18.12 18.98 23.23
C LEU A 33 18.26 19.26 24.74
N THR A 34 18.36 20.52 25.16
CA THR A 34 18.61 20.89 26.57
C THR A 34 17.34 21.29 27.33
N GLN A 35 16.34 21.88 26.67
CA GLN A 35 15.19 22.50 27.33
C GLN A 35 13.82 21.97 26.89
N PHE A 36 13.71 21.46 25.66
CA PHE A 36 12.41 21.10 25.09
C PHE A 36 12.22 19.58 25.00
N ASP A 37 13.08 18.86 24.28
CA ASP A 37 13.02 17.41 24.06
C ASP A 37 13.97 16.68 25.02
N VAL A 38 13.79 16.92 26.32
CA VAL A 38 14.68 16.39 27.37
C VAL A 38 14.54 14.87 27.55
N ASP A 39 13.36 14.34 27.25
CA ASP A 39 13.08 12.91 27.28
C ASP A 39 13.47 12.19 25.97
N LEU A 40 13.83 12.95 24.92
CA LEU A 40 14.35 12.50 23.63
C LEU A 40 13.33 11.66 22.84
N ASP A 41 12.05 12.01 22.97
CA ASP A 41 10.97 11.38 22.24
C ASP A 41 10.72 12.00 20.84
N TYR A 42 11.41 13.12 20.56
CA TYR A 42 11.48 13.92 19.32
C TYR A 42 10.29 14.82 19.02
N ARG A 43 9.49 15.10 20.02
CA ARG A 43 8.35 16.01 19.92
C ARG A 43 8.33 16.84 21.18
N VAL A 44 7.77 18.03 21.04
CA VAL A 44 7.65 18.96 22.15
C VAL A 44 6.18 19.26 22.32
N SER A 45 5.61 18.70 23.39
CA SER A 45 4.26 19.00 23.80
C SER A 45 4.14 20.48 24.21
N LYS A 46 2.91 20.97 24.24
CA LYS A 46 2.62 22.33 24.71
C LYS A 46 3.13 22.61 26.13
N ILE A 47 3.19 21.59 26.98
CA ILE A 47 3.68 21.71 28.36
C ILE A 47 5.20 21.87 28.33
N GLU A 48 5.91 20.98 27.63
CA GLU A 48 7.37 21.04 27.50
C GLU A 48 7.84 22.35 26.87
N PHE A 49 7.16 22.82 25.82
CA PHE A 49 7.46 24.10 25.20
C PHE A 49 7.32 25.25 26.20
N VAL A 50 6.20 25.30 26.93
CA VAL A 50 5.92 26.39 27.88
C VAL A 50 6.91 26.37 29.04
N ASP A 51 7.20 25.20 29.59
CA ASP A 51 8.10 25.06 30.73
C ASP A 51 9.55 25.34 30.31
N GLY A 52 9.98 24.87 29.14
CA GLY A 52 11.30 25.18 28.57
C GLY A 52 11.47 26.68 28.29
N MET A 53 10.48 27.35 27.71
CA MET A 53 10.54 28.80 27.45
C MET A 53 10.60 29.60 28.76
N ARG A 54 9.88 29.17 29.80
CA ARG A 54 9.96 29.78 31.13
C ARG A 54 11.31 29.55 31.81
N ALA A 55 11.87 28.35 31.69
CA ALA A 55 13.18 28.01 32.23
C ALA A 55 14.30 28.87 31.60
N LEU A 56 14.16 29.19 30.31
CA LEU A 56 15.04 30.12 29.59
C LEU A 56 14.79 31.60 29.93
N GLY A 57 13.77 31.93 30.72
CA GLY A 57 13.44 33.30 31.09
C GLY A 57 12.74 34.09 29.98
N TYR A 58 12.10 33.43 29.02
CA TYR A 58 11.33 34.12 27.98
C TYR A 58 10.01 34.66 28.54
N THR A 59 9.85 35.98 28.53
CA THR A 59 8.67 36.67 29.10
C THR A 59 7.81 37.40 28.06
N ALA A 60 8.14 37.30 26.78
CA ALA A 60 7.46 38.06 25.74
C ALA A 60 6.21 37.32 25.20
N GLY A 61 5.08 38.01 25.14
CA GLY A 61 3.87 37.49 24.50
C GLY A 61 3.20 36.31 25.22
N GLU A 62 2.19 35.72 24.57
CA GLU A 62 1.46 34.56 25.10
C GLU A 62 2.01 33.26 24.49
N LEU A 63 2.71 32.45 25.29
CA LEU A 63 3.35 31.21 24.85
C LEU A 63 2.39 30.23 24.15
N HIS A 64 1.10 30.24 24.51
CA HIS A 64 0.10 29.38 23.87
C HIS A 64 -0.24 29.80 22.44
N LYS A 65 -0.23 31.10 22.13
CA LYS A 65 -0.43 31.60 20.76
C LYS A 65 0.81 31.30 19.92
N LEU A 66 1.98 31.53 20.51
CA LEU A 66 3.26 31.25 19.87
C LEU A 66 3.41 29.75 19.54
N PHE A 67 3.04 28.86 20.46
CA PHE A 67 3.02 27.42 20.18
C PHE A 67 2.15 27.10 18.96
N ALA A 68 0.94 27.67 18.87
CA ALA A 68 0.04 27.44 17.75
C ALA A 68 0.54 28.04 16.42
N GLU A 69 1.38 29.08 16.46
CA GLU A 69 2.05 29.61 15.26
C GLU A 69 3.21 28.73 14.78
N ILE A 70 3.87 28.01 15.70
CA ILE A 70 4.96 27.07 15.39
C ILE A 70 4.42 25.70 14.97
N ASP A 71 3.34 25.20 15.59
CA ASP A 71 2.63 23.96 15.22
C ASP A 71 1.81 24.17 13.93
N VAL A 72 2.53 24.38 12.82
CA VAL A 72 1.96 24.76 11.51
C VAL A 72 0.96 23.72 11.02
N ASP A 73 1.17 22.44 11.32
CA ASP A 73 0.28 21.37 10.87
C ASP A 73 -0.86 21.02 11.85
N GLY A 74 -0.89 21.69 13.01
CA GLY A 74 -1.93 21.59 14.03
C GLY A 74 -2.00 20.21 14.69
N SER A 75 -0.86 19.56 14.87
CA SER A 75 -0.75 18.24 15.52
C SER A 75 -0.91 18.30 17.05
N GLY A 76 -0.75 19.49 17.64
CA GLY A 76 -0.67 19.70 19.08
C GLY A 76 0.72 19.46 19.67
N GLU A 77 1.73 19.23 18.84
CA GLU A 77 3.13 18.98 19.18
C GLU A 77 4.03 19.75 18.20
N ILE A 78 5.18 20.22 18.69
CA ILE A 78 6.19 20.85 17.83
C ILE A 78 7.27 19.81 17.53
N LEU A 79 7.66 19.68 16.27
CA LEU A 79 8.86 18.98 15.82
C LEU A 79 10.00 19.98 15.55
N LEU A 80 11.24 19.49 15.54
CA LEU A 80 12.39 20.37 15.31
C LEU A 80 12.35 21.03 13.92
N ASP A 81 11.81 20.36 12.90
CA ASP A 81 11.69 20.92 11.54
C ASP A 81 10.62 22.02 11.44
N GLU A 82 9.67 22.08 12.37
CA GLU A 82 8.71 23.18 12.47
C GLU A 82 9.34 24.45 13.08
N LEU A 83 10.36 24.26 13.93
CA LEU A 83 11.18 25.36 14.44
C LEU A 83 12.27 25.72 13.44
N ASP A 84 13.14 24.81 13.07
CA ASP A 84 14.30 25.06 12.22
C ASP A 84 14.54 23.88 11.26
N PRO A 85 14.04 23.95 10.00
CA PRO A 85 14.21 22.89 9.02
C PRO A 85 15.67 22.53 8.72
N GLU A 86 16.58 23.51 8.73
CA GLU A 86 17.99 23.30 8.38
C GLU A 86 18.72 22.53 9.48
N GLN A 87 18.55 22.96 10.74
CA GLN A 87 19.12 22.28 11.90
C GLN A 87 18.48 20.89 12.10
N ALA A 88 17.18 20.75 11.81
CA ALA A 88 16.50 19.45 11.82
C ALA A 88 17.12 18.48 10.82
N MET A 89 17.37 18.94 9.58
CA MET A 89 18.00 18.14 8.53
C MET A 89 19.41 17.69 8.96
N LEU A 90 20.25 18.63 9.38
CA LEU A 90 21.62 18.33 9.84
C LEU A 90 21.61 17.32 11.00
N TRP A 91 20.74 17.52 11.98
CA TRP A 91 20.62 16.62 13.12
C TRP A 91 20.16 15.22 12.70
N ASN A 92 19.16 15.10 11.81
CA ASN A 92 18.70 13.83 11.28
C ASN A 92 19.80 13.08 10.51
N THR A 93 20.59 13.80 9.70
CA THR A 93 21.74 13.25 8.98
C THR A 93 22.80 12.73 9.94
N PHE A 94 23.15 13.52 10.97
CA PHE A 94 24.16 13.13 11.96
C PHE A 94 23.74 11.91 12.78
N ARG A 95 22.49 11.88 13.27
CA ARG A 95 21.98 10.73 14.01
C ARG A 95 21.97 9.46 13.15
N SER A 96 21.52 9.57 11.91
CA SER A 96 21.46 8.45 10.96
C SER A 96 22.85 7.88 10.65
N TRP A 97 23.84 8.75 10.49
CA TRP A 97 25.24 8.33 10.34
C TRP A 97 25.76 7.66 11.61
N ALA A 98 25.55 8.27 12.79
CA ALA A 98 26.09 7.76 14.05
C ALA A 98 25.58 6.34 14.38
N VAL A 99 24.29 6.04 14.17
CA VAL A 99 23.74 4.70 14.41
C VAL A 99 24.22 3.65 13.40
N GLN A 100 24.72 4.07 12.23
CA GLN A 100 25.32 3.18 11.24
C GLN A 100 26.80 2.95 11.52
N SER A 101 27.47 3.95 12.10
CA SER A 101 28.91 3.96 12.36
C SER A 101 29.30 3.33 13.69
N PHE A 102 28.43 3.39 14.71
CA PHE A 102 28.77 2.96 16.08
C PHE A 102 27.78 1.94 16.63
N VAL A 103 28.26 1.06 17.51
CA VAL A 103 27.43 0.03 18.17
C VAL A 103 27.03 0.39 19.60
N SER A 104 27.72 1.34 20.23
CA SER A 104 27.41 1.87 21.57
C SER A 104 27.93 3.30 21.78
N ILE A 105 27.59 3.91 22.92
CA ILE A 105 28.11 5.24 23.28
C ILE A 105 29.62 5.17 23.53
N GLU A 106 30.07 4.12 24.20
CA GLU A 106 31.48 3.87 24.52
C GLU A 106 32.30 3.68 23.24
N ASP A 107 31.77 2.96 22.26
CA ASP A 107 32.39 2.77 20.95
C ASP A 107 32.57 4.11 20.20
N MET A 108 31.55 4.98 20.23
CA MET A 108 31.66 6.32 19.64
C MET A 108 32.71 7.17 20.37
N ILE A 109 32.73 7.15 21.70
CA ILE A 109 33.73 7.91 22.49
C ILE A 109 35.13 7.40 22.20
N LEU A 110 35.36 6.09 22.26
CA LEU A 110 36.66 5.48 21.95
C LEU A 110 37.12 5.83 20.55
N SER A 111 36.24 5.74 19.55
CA SER A 111 36.56 6.05 18.15
C SER A 111 36.91 7.52 17.90
N LEU A 112 36.35 8.42 18.70
CA LEU A 112 36.55 9.87 18.60
C LEU A 112 37.61 10.40 19.57
N THR A 113 38.16 9.57 20.46
CA THR A 113 39.24 9.94 21.38
C THR A 113 40.61 9.74 20.71
N GLU A 114 41.61 10.54 21.09
CA GLU A 114 42.96 10.44 20.55
C GLU A 114 43.70 9.17 21.01
N GLU A 115 44.37 8.49 20.08
CA GLU A 115 45.33 7.43 20.43
C GLU A 115 46.63 8.06 20.98
N GLY A 116 46.97 7.79 22.25
CA GLY A 116 48.34 7.96 22.74
C GLY A 116 48.60 8.84 23.96
N ASN A 117 47.63 9.16 24.83
CA ASN A 117 47.97 9.80 26.12
C ASN A 117 48.24 8.74 27.23
N PRO A 118 49.51 8.53 27.65
CA PRO A 118 49.85 7.54 28.67
C PRO A 118 49.28 7.84 30.07
N LEU A 119 48.64 9.00 30.28
CA LEU A 119 47.90 9.33 31.51
C LEU A 119 46.48 8.73 31.57
N ASN A 120 45.93 8.24 30.44
CA ASN A 120 44.57 7.67 30.38
C ASN A 120 44.43 6.33 31.13
N LEU A 121 45.53 5.63 31.44
CA LEU A 121 45.48 4.35 32.15
C LEU A 121 45.42 4.49 33.69
N ALA A 122 45.67 5.68 34.25
CA ALA A 122 45.88 5.85 35.69
C ALA A 122 44.73 6.54 36.45
N THR A 123 43.80 7.22 35.77
CA THR A 123 42.67 7.89 36.42
C THR A 123 41.36 7.49 35.73
N LYS A 124 40.37 7.07 36.51
CA LYS A 124 39.05 6.57 36.04
C LYS A 124 38.17 7.64 35.35
N ASP A 125 38.71 8.80 34.99
CA ASP A 125 37.97 10.00 34.53
C ASP A 125 38.28 10.44 33.08
N MET A 126 38.87 9.60 32.23
CA MET A 126 39.34 9.99 30.88
C MET A 126 38.56 9.42 29.68
N GLU A 127 37.25 9.19 29.81
CA GLU A 127 36.38 8.89 28.66
C GLU A 127 35.64 10.14 28.20
N CYS A 128 36.37 11.13 27.65
CA CYS A 128 35.77 12.32 27.05
C CYS A 128 36.42 12.73 25.74
N VAL A 129 35.62 13.29 24.83
CA VAL A 129 36.06 13.74 23.51
C VAL A 129 36.22 15.26 23.51
N SER A 130 37.39 15.76 23.12
CA SER A 130 37.63 17.20 22.92
C SER A 130 37.08 17.69 21.58
N GLN A 131 36.84 19.00 21.46
CA GLN A 131 36.38 19.60 20.19
C GLN A 131 37.32 19.33 19.03
N GLU A 132 38.63 19.49 19.25
CA GLU A 132 39.66 19.24 18.24
C GLU A 132 39.62 17.79 17.73
N SER A 133 39.55 16.82 18.65
CA SER A 133 39.47 15.41 18.29
C SER A 133 38.17 15.10 17.57
N PHE A 134 37.03 15.62 18.03
CA PHE A 134 35.73 15.43 17.38
C PHE A 134 35.74 15.92 15.93
N CYS A 135 36.17 17.16 15.71
CA CYS A 135 36.19 17.77 14.37
C CYS A 135 37.15 17.08 13.41
N ARG A 136 38.31 16.62 13.91
CA ARG A 136 39.27 15.88 13.10
C ARG A 136 38.78 14.47 12.76
N ARG A 137 38.22 13.76 13.75
CA ARG A 137 37.88 12.35 13.64
C ARG A 137 36.60 12.10 12.86
N LEU A 138 35.59 12.96 12.96
CA LEU A 138 34.33 12.76 12.22
C LEU A 138 34.56 12.50 10.71
N PRO A 139 35.29 13.36 9.96
CA PRO A 139 35.60 13.09 8.54
C PRO A 139 36.40 11.81 8.31
N GLU A 140 37.33 11.46 9.20
CA GLU A 140 38.08 10.18 9.15
C GLU A 140 37.16 8.96 9.38
N LEU A 141 35.97 9.18 9.95
CA LEU A 141 34.91 8.20 10.16
C LEU A 141 33.81 8.27 9.09
N ASP A 142 34.14 8.77 7.90
CA ASP A 142 33.24 8.92 6.74
C ASP A 142 32.06 9.89 6.97
N TRP A 143 32.12 10.78 7.96
CA TRP A 143 31.20 11.91 8.03
C TRP A 143 31.49 12.91 6.92
N LYS A 144 30.46 13.28 6.13
CA LYS A 144 30.63 14.14 4.94
C LYS A 144 29.75 15.39 4.93
N ALA A 145 28.81 15.52 5.86
CA ALA A 145 27.87 16.64 5.84
C ALA A 145 28.47 17.94 6.44
N GLY A 146 29.67 17.88 7.02
CA GLY A 146 30.33 19.04 7.62
C GLY A 146 29.73 19.46 8.96
N HIS A 147 29.93 20.71 9.35
CA HIS A 147 29.38 21.35 10.56
C HIS A 147 29.82 20.70 11.88
N GLU A 148 31.03 20.16 11.93
CA GLU A 148 31.56 19.42 13.08
C GLU A 148 31.64 20.31 14.34
N GLU A 149 32.13 21.54 14.20
CA GLU A 149 32.21 22.50 15.32
C GLU A 149 30.83 22.84 15.87
N PHE A 150 29.85 23.03 14.98
CA PHE A 150 28.48 23.31 15.36
C PHE A 150 27.86 22.10 16.09
N LEU A 151 28.00 20.89 15.54
CA LEU A 151 27.53 19.65 16.16
C LEU A 151 28.18 19.43 17.53
N PHE A 152 29.48 19.70 17.67
CA PHE A 152 30.16 19.65 18.96
C PHE A 152 29.54 20.64 19.96
N SER A 153 29.38 21.90 19.54
CA SER A 153 28.82 22.96 20.41
C SER A 153 27.41 22.64 20.91
N VAL A 154 26.61 21.95 20.07
CA VAL A 154 25.26 21.48 20.39
C VAL A 154 25.29 20.35 21.42
N LEU A 155 26.22 19.40 21.25
CA LEU A 155 26.36 18.23 22.12
C LEU A 155 27.08 18.53 23.43
N ASP A 156 27.87 19.60 23.50
CA ASP A 156 28.55 20.06 24.72
C ASP A 156 27.54 20.69 25.69
N MET A 157 26.79 19.83 26.38
CA MET A 157 25.73 20.22 27.32
C MET A 157 26.30 20.91 28.57
N ASP A 158 27.53 20.57 28.96
CA ASP A 158 28.22 21.11 30.13
C ASP A 158 28.89 22.47 29.84
N ASN A 159 29.11 22.81 28.56
CA ASN A 159 29.87 23.98 28.10
C ASN A 159 31.31 24.00 28.65
N ASP A 160 31.91 22.83 28.86
CA ASP A 160 33.28 22.69 29.36
C ASP A 160 34.27 22.27 28.27
N GLY A 161 33.81 22.19 27.01
CA GLY A 161 34.61 21.79 25.85
C GLY A 161 34.88 20.28 25.79
N ARG A 162 34.10 19.45 26.50
CA ARG A 162 34.29 18.00 26.58
C ARG A 162 32.98 17.24 26.43
N LEU A 163 32.91 16.32 25.47
CA LEU A 163 31.78 15.39 25.37
C LEU A 163 32.02 14.15 26.21
N ARG A 164 31.13 13.91 27.16
CA ARG A 164 31.12 12.72 28.04
C ARG A 164 29.99 11.76 27.64
N PRO A 165 29.94 10.52 28.16
CA PRO A 165 28.88 9.56 27.80
C PRO A 165 27.45 10.10 27.94
N HIS A 166 27.20 10.94 28.94
CA HIS A 166 25.86 11.49 29.16
C HIS A 166 25.44 12.49 28.06
N CYS A 167 26.39 13.20 27.41
CA CYS A 167 26.15 14.07 26.25
C CYS A 167 25.64 13.29 25.03
N LEU A 168 25.91 11.98 24.98
CA LEU A 168 25.57 11.09 23.86
C LEU A 168 24.40 10.14 24.19
N ARG A 169 23.62 10.42 25.24
CA ARG A 169 22.46 9.59 25.64
C ARG A 169 21.48 9.34 24.48
N TRP A 170 21.30 10.33 23.60
CA TRP A 170 20.47 10.21 22.39
C TRP A 170 20.90 9.05 21.50
N LEU A 171 22.21 8.77 21.37
CA LEU A 171 22.71 7.67 20.54
C LEU A 171 22.27 6.32 21.10
N GLY A 172 22.31 6.16 22.43
CA GLY A 172 21.83 4.93 23.08
C GLY A 172 20.34 4.67 22.84
N ILE A 173 19.51 5.72 22.78
CA ILE A 173 18.08 5.62 22.44
C ILE A 173 17.89 5.25 20.96
N GLU A 174 18.64 5.90 20.07
CA GLU A 174 18.59 5.64 18.63
C GLU A 174 19.05 4.21 18.28
N LEU A 175 20.11 3.72 18.92
CA LEU A 175 20.56 2.33 18.77
C LEU A 175 19.49 1.33 19.20
N LYS A 176 18.77 1.60 20.30
CA LYS A 176 17.61 0.78 20.72
C LYS A 176 16.48 0.81 19.69
N ARG A 177 16.18 1.98 19.10
CA ARG A 177 15.18 2.11 18.02
C ARG A 177 15.58 1.30 16.79
N LEU A 178 16.85 1.35 16.38
CA LEU A 178 17.38 0.56 15.27
C LEU A 178 17.31 -0.94 15.55
N GLN A 179 17.62 -1.38 16.76
CA GLN A 179 17.49 -2.78 17.18
C GLN A 179 16.05 -3.28 17.09
N ARG A 180 15.07 -2.50 17.59
CA ARG A 180 13.63 -2.84 17.49
C ARG A 180 13.18 -2.97 16.03
N LYS A 181 13.56 -2.02 15.18
CA LYS A 181 13.29 -2.04 13.73
C LYS A 181 13.86 -3.30 13.07
N ARG A 182 15.13 -3.62 13.32
CA ARG A 182 15.78 -4.84 12.80
C ARG A 182 15.11 -6.12 13.32
N ALA A 183 14.76 -6.18 14.60
CA ALA A 183 14.07 -7.32 15.18
C ALA A 183 12.68 -7.54 14.55
N ALA A 184 11.91 -6.46 14.33
CA ALA A 184 10.64 -6.50 13.64
C ALA A 184 10.80 -7.03 12.20
N LYS A 185 11.76 -6.49 11.45
CA LYS A 185 12.09 -6.90 10.08
C LYS A 185 12.58 -8.34 9.98
N ALA A 186 13.38 -8.82 10.92
CA ALA A 186 13.80 -10.22 10.98
C ALA A 186 12.63 -11.17 11.33
N GLY A 187 11.67 -10.70 12.14
CA GLY A 187 10.48 -11.45 12.53
C GLY A 187 9.52 -11.74 11.37
N THR A 188 9.47 -10.88 10.34
CA THR A 188 8.60 -11.08 9.17
C THR A 188 9.15 -12.13 8.21
N VAL A 189 10.48 -12.24 8.06
CA VAL A 189 11.12 -13.24 7.18
C VAL A 189 10.84 -14.68 7.66
N LYS A 190 10.72 -14.89 8.98
CA LYS A 190 10.42 -16.20 9.57
C LYS A 190 8.96 -16.63 9.40
N LYS A 191 8.05 -15.70 9.10
CA LYS A 191 6.63 -15.99 8.87
C LYS A 191 6.38 -16.14 7.38
N LYS A 192 5.80 -17.27 6.94
CA LYS A 192 5.28 -17.40 5.57
C LYS A 192 4.31 -16.24 5.31
N SER A 193 4.65 -15.36 4.37
CA SER A 193 3.71 -14.30 3.99
C SER A 193 2.47 -14.88 3.36
N SER A 194 1.30 -14.37 3.77
CA SER A 194 0.03 -14.49 3.03
C SER A 194 0.22 -14.23 1.53
N GLY A 195 1.08 -13.26 1.20
CA GLY A 195 1.61 -12.95 -0.13
C GLY A 195 1.98 -14.20 -0.96
N LEU A 196 2.99 -14.94 -0.53
CA LEU A 196 3.47 -16.11 -1.26
C LEU A 196 2.39 -17.20 -1.39
N GLN A 197 1.52 -17.37 -0.39
CA GLN A 197 0.45 -18.37 -0.43
C GLN A 197 -0.60 -18.02 -1.50
N GLN A 198 -1.02 -16.75 -1.59
CA GLN A 198 -2.02 -16.33 -2.57
C GLN A 198 -1.47 -16.32 -4.02
N SER A 199 -0.18 -16.05 -4.25
CA SER A 199 0.41 -16.21 -5.60
C SER A 199 0.45 -17.67 -6.05
N VAL A 200 0.67 -18.60 -5.11
CA VAL A 200 0.58 -20.04 -5.40
C VAL A 200 -0.85 -20.39 -5.81
N LEU A 201 -1.85 -19.88 -5.10
CA LEU A 201 -3.27 -20.10 -5.43
C LEU A 201 -3.66 -19.53 -6.81
N GLU A 202 -3.14 -18.35 -7.18
CA GLU A 202 -3.36 -17.76 -8.51
C GLU A 202 -2.75 -18.61 -9.63
N GLN A 203 -1.52 -19.08 -9.43
CA GLN A 203 -0.86 -19.97 -10.37
C GLN A 203 -1.63 -21.30 -10.50
N GLU A 204 -2.09 -21.87 -9.38
CA GLU A 204 -2.92 -23.08 -9.40
C GLU A 204 -4.25 -22.88 -10.14
N LEU A 205 -4.88 -21.72 -9.99
CA LEU A 205 -6.08 -21.39 -10.75
C LEU A 205 -5.79 -21.26 -12.25
N HIS A 206 -4.67 -20.64 -12.62
CA HIS A 206 -4.24 -20.54 -14.01
C HIS A 206 -3.99 -21.93 -14.62
N GLU A 207 -3.24 -22.78 -13.92
CA GLU A 207 -2.99 -24.17 -14.35
C GLU A 207 -4.30 -24.95 -14.52
N PHE A 208 -5.24 -24.80 -13.59
CA PHE A 208 -6.57 -25.40 -13.70
C PHE A 208 -7.33 -24.91 -14.93
N LYS A 209 -7.35 -23.58 -15.20
CA LYS A 209 -7.99 -22.98 -16.38
C LYS A 209 -7.38 -23.53 -17.68
N GLU A 210 -6.05 -23.61 -17.77
CA GLU A 210 -5.37 -24.17 -18.95
C GLU A 210 -5.64 -25.67 -19.14
N ASP A 211 -5.76 -26.43 -18.06
CA ASP A 211 -6.06 -27.86 -18.12
C ASP A 211 -7.48 -28.11 -18.62
N ILE A 212 -8.50 -27.41 -18.08
CA ILE A 212 -9.88 -27.58 -18.56
C ILE A 212 -10.04 -27.04 -20.00
N ARG A 213 -9.34 -25.96 -20.36
CA ARG A 213 -9.33 -25.43 -21.74
C ARG A 213 -8.82 -26.48 -22.73
N ARG A 214 -7.75 -27.19 -22.38
CA ARG A 214 -7.17 -28.24 -23.24
C ARG A 214 -8.01 -29.51 -23.30
N ARG A 215 -8.57 -29.96 -22.17
CA ARG A 215 -9.31 -31.24 -22.10
C ARG A 215 -10.74 -31.15 -22.60
N PHE A 216 -11.40 -30.02 -22.40
CA PHE A 216 -12.85 -29.89 -22.56
C PHE A 216 -13.27 -28.66 -23.36
N GLY A 217 -12.32 -27.85 -23.82
CA GLY A 217 -12.63 -26.53 -24.40
C GLY A 217 -12.35 -26.39 -25.88
N GLY A 218 -11.61 -27.29 -26.51
CA GLY A 218 -11.13 -27.07 -27.89
C GLY A 218 -10.33 -25.78 -28.04
N GLY A 219 -9.68 -25.31 -26.95
CA GLY A 219 -9.04 -23.99 -26.88
C GLY A 219 -9.91 -22.85 -26.35
N ASN A 220 -11.23 -23.05 -26.16
CA ASN A 220 -12.15 -22.07 -25.59
C ASN A 220 -12.52 -22.41 -24.13
N LEU A 221 -12.32 -21.45 -23.21
CA LEU A 221 -12.52 -21.68 -21.78
C LEU A 221 -14.00 -21.64 -21.37
N THR A 222 -14.82 -20.87 -22.07
CA THR A 222 -16.29 -20.86 -21.88
C THR A 222 -16.91 -22.18 -22.33
N ARG A 223 -16.42 -22.78 -23.42
CA ARG A 223 -16.81 -24.14 -23.81
C ARG A 223 -16.38 -25.15 -22.75
N ALA A 224 -15.15 -25.07 -22.27
CA ALA A 224 -14.67 -25.94 -21.19
C ALA A 224 -15.54 -25.86 -19.93
N TRP A 225 -16.03 -24.67 -19.58
CA TRP A 225 -17.02 -24.50 -18.52
C TRP A 225 -18.30 -25.30 -18.80
N ARG A 226 -18.89 -25.11 -19.99
CA ARG A 226 -20.14 -25.77 -20.42
C ARG A 226 -20.05 -27.29 -20.41
N VAL A 227 -18.91 -27.84 -20.85
CA VAL A 227 -18.68 -29.28 -20.94
C VAL A 227 -18.30 -29.90 -19.58
N ALA A 228 -17.40 -29.26 -18.85
CA ALA A 228 -16.72 -29.89 -17.72
C ALA A 228 -17.33 -29.51 -16.36
N LEU A 229 -17.89 -28.29 -16.25
CA LEU A 229 -18.23 -27.69 -14.96
C LEU A 229 -19.73 -27.49 -14.77
N SER A 230 -20.39 -26.81 -15.70
CA SER A 230 -21.82 -26.49 -15.60
C SER A 230 -22.42 -26.17 -16.96
N ASP A 231 -23.62 -26.65 -17.23
CA ASP A 231 -24.46 -26.26 -18.37
C ASP A 231 -25.14 -24.89 -18.18
N THR A 232 -24.98 -24.27 -17.01
CA THR A 232 -25.54 -22.97 -16.64
C THR A 232 -24.44 -21.92 -16.41
N SER A 233 -24.81 -20.63 -16.35
CA SER A 233 -23.87 -19.52 -16.08
C SER A 233 -23.16 -19.64 -14.75
N VAL A 234 -23.80 -20.28 -13.78
CA VAL A 234 -23.39 -20.29 -12.38
C VAL A 234 -23.22 -21.71 -11.88
N LEU A 235 -22.29 -21.90 -10.97
CA LEU A 235 -21.95 -23.22 -10.44
C LEU A 235 -21.83 -23.14 -8.93
N PRO A 236 -22.72 -23.81 -8.16
CA PRO A 236 -22.62 -23.85 -6.71
C PRO A 236 -21.35 -24.59 -6.25
N ARG A 237 -20.80 -24.18 -5.09
CA ARG A 237 -19.59 -24.78 -4.50
C ARG A 237 -19.56 -26.30 -4.51
N THR A 238 -20.66 -26.92 -4.08
CA THR A 238 -20.76 -28.38 -3.94
C THR A 238 -20.59 -29.10 -5.28
N ARG A 239 -21.15 -28.53 -6.37
CA ARG A 239 -21.01 -29.08 -7.72
C ARG A 239 -19.62 -28.83 -8.27
N PHE A 240 -19.06 -27.64 -8.07
CA PHE A 240 -17.67 -27.35 -8.44
C PHE A 240 -16.68 -28.33 -7.82
N LEU A 241 -16.76 -28.55 -6.50
CA LEU A 241 -15.85 -29.49 -5.82
C LEU A 241 -15.99 -30.93 -6.35
N LYS A 242 -17.21 -31.36 -6.69
CA LYS A 242 -17.43 -32.67 -7.34
C LYS A 242 -16.81 -32.74 -8.73
N ALA A 243 -16.93 -31.67 -9.52
CA ALA A 243 -16.33 -31.59 -10.85
C ALA A 243 -14.80 -31.63 -10.75
N CYS A 244 -14.20 -30.83 -9.86
CA CYS A 244 -12.77 -30.88 -9.56
C CYS A 244 -12.32 -32.28 -9.14
N ALA A 245 -13.06 -32.96 -8.28
CA ALA A 245 -12.71 -34.31 -7.84
C ALA A 245 -12.66 -35.30 -9.01
N LYS A 246 -13.64 -35.25 -9.93
CA LYS A 246 -13.66 -36.08 -11.15
C LYS A 246 -12.48 -35.80 -12.09
N MET A 247 -11.98 -34.57 -12.09
CA MET A 247 -10.85 -34.15 -12.95
C MET A 247 -9.47 -34.35 -12.31
N GLY A 248 -9.39 -34.89 -11.09
CA GLY A 248 -8.13 -35.09 -10.37
C GLY A 248 -7.70 -33.92 -9.48
N TYR A 249 -8.52 -32.88 -9.33
CA TYR A 249 -8.26 -31.71 -8.48
C TYR A 249 -8.90 -31.82 -7.09
N ALA A 250 -9.23 -33.03 -6.61
CA ALA A 250 -9.91 -33.22 -5.32
C ALA A 250 -9.21 -32.52 -4.14
N LYS A 251 -7.87 -32.55 -4.11
CA LYS A 251 -7.05 -31.93 -3.06
C LYS A 251 -6.97 -30.40 -3.18
N LYS A 252 -7.03 -29.87 -4.40
CA LYS A 252 -6.93 -28.42 -4.71
C LYS A 252 -8.29 -27.72 -4.81
N GLY A 253 -9.40 -28.47 -4.89
CA GLY A 253 -10.72 -27.90 -5.19
C GLY A 253 -11.18 -26.81 -4.22
N LYS A 254 -10.86 -26.92 -2.93
CA LYS A 254 -11.22 -25.89 -1.94
C LYS A 254 -10.48 -24.56 -2.18
N ASP A 255 -9.21 -24.67 -2.55
CA ASP A 255 -8.31 -23.56 -2.82
C ASP A 255 -8.66 -22.88 -4.14
N LEU A 256 -8.91 -23.67 -5.20
CA LEU A 256 -9.45 -23.18 -6.46
C LEU A 256 -10.81 -22.48 -6.28
N TRP A 257 -11.70 -23.06 -5.46
CA TRP A 257 -12.98 -22.43 -5.17
C TRP A 257 -12.80 -21.08 -4.48
N LYS A 258 -11.90 -20.98 -3.50
CA LYS A 258 -11.58 -19.72 -2.83
C LYS A 258 -11.11 -18.65 -3.83
N MET A 259 -10.46 -19.06 -4.91
CA MET A 259 -10.00 -18.16 -5.97
C MET A 259 -11.05 -17.83 -7.03
N LEU A 260 -12.09 -18.65 -7.18
CA LEU A 260 -13.19 -18.44 -8.12
C LEU A 260 -14.33 -17.66 -7.46
N ASP A 261 -14.84 -18.15 -6.34
CA ASP A 261 -15.87 -17.51 -5.51
C ASP A 261 -15.24 -16.46 -4.59
N LYS A 262 -14.46 -15.53 -5.17
CA LYS A 262 -13.85 -14.43 -4.42
C LYS A 262 -14.93 -13.58 -3.74
N THR A 263 -16.06 -13.46 -4.40
CA THR A 263 -17.22 -12.66 -4.00
C THR A 263 -17.97 -13.22 -2.78
N GLY A 264 -17.63 -14.44 -2.32
CA GLY A 264 -18.34 -15.13 -1.26
C GLY A 264 -19.82 -15.36 -1.57
N SER A 265 -20.21 -15.26 -2.85
CA SER A 265 -21.59 -15.43 -3.32
C SER A 265 -22.08 -16.86 -3.14
N GLY A 266 -21.14 -17.82 -3.02
CA GLY A 266 -21.44 -19.24 -2.98
C GLY A 266 -21.59 -19.87 -4.37
N PHE A 267 -21.36 -19.08 -5.42
CA PHE A 267 -21.43 -19.48 -6.82
C PHE A 267 -20.17 -19.00 -7.56
N ALA A 268 -19.64 -19.83 -8.46
CA ALA A 268 -18.70 -19.39 -9.46
C ALA A 268 -19.46 -19.13 -10.75
N SER A 269 -19.06 -18.13 -11.55
CA SER A 269 -19.70 -17.84 -12.83
C SER A 269 -18.77 -17.96 -14.04
N VAL A 270 -19.35 -18.16 -15.21
CA VAL A 270 -18.61 -18.27 -16.47
C VAL A 270 -17.80 -17.01 -16.78
N ASP A 271 -18.33 -15.83 -16.42
CA ASP A 271 -17.65 -14.55 -16.61
C ASP A 271 -16.45 -14.35 -15.67
N GLU A 272 -16.43 -14.94 -14.47
CA GLU A 272 -15.24 -14.95 -13.59
C GLU A 272 -14.10 -15.79 -14.17
N ILE A 273 -14.44 -16.77 -15.00
CA ILE A 273 -13.47 -17.66 -15.63
C ILE A 273 -12.94 -17.06 -16.93
N ASP A 274 -13.83 -16.55 -17.79
CA ASP A 274 -13.52 -16.01 -19.12
C ASP A 274 -14.37 -14.75 -19.45
N PRO A 275 -14.04 -13.58 -18.87
CA PRO A 275 -14.84 -12.36 -19.02
C PRO A 275 -14.99 -11.91 -20.48
N LYS A 276 -13.94 -12.12 -21.29
CA LYS A 276 -13.89 -11.69 -22.69
C LYS A 276 -14.85 -12.50 -23.54
N THR A 277 -14.79 -13.83 -23.47
CA THR A 277 -15.74 -14.67 -24.22
C THR A 277 -17.17 -14.49 -23.71
N ALA A 278 -17.35 -14.35 -22.39
CA ALA A 278 -18.66 -14.04 -21.80
C ALA A 278 -19.25 -12.73 -22.33
N GLN A 279 -18.44 -11.69 -22.55
CA GLN A 279 -18.89 -10.44 -23.18
C GLN A 279 -19.40 -10.65 -24.60
N VAL A 280 -18.69 -11.42 -25.43
CA VAL A 280 -19.09 -11.70 -26.81
C VAL A 280 -20.39 -12.47 -26.85
N LEU A 281 -20.50 -13.52 -26.01
CA LEU A 281 -21.73 -14.29 -25.85
C LEU A 281 -22.89 -13.41 -25.39
N ALA A 282 -22.67 -12.49 -24.44
CA ALA A 282 -23.73 -11.65 -23.90
C ALA A 282 -24.29 -10.71 -24.96
N HIS A 283 -23.41 -10.14 -25.79
CA HIS A 283 -23.83 -9.35 -26.95
C HIS A 283 -24.52 -10.21 -28.00
N PHE A 284 -24.07 -11.45 -28.22
CA PHE A 284 -24.72 -12.37 -29.15
C PHE A 284 -26.13 -12.71 -28.67
N LYS A 285 -26.32 -13.04 -27.40
CA LYS A 285 -27.64 -13.25 -26.80
C LYS A 285 -28.53 -12.02 -26.99
N LYS A 286 -28.04 -10.83 -26.63
CA LYS A 286 -28.79 -9.58 -26.82
C LYS A 286 -29.19 -9.37 -28.29
N PHE A 287 -28.26 -9.60 -29.21
CA PHE A 287 -28.51 -9.53 -30.65
C PHE A 287 -29.57 -10.55 -31.09
N VAL A 288 -29.51 -11.79 -30.59
CA VAL A 288 -30.49 -12.85 -30.85
C VAL A 288 -31.89 -12.44 -30.38
N ASP A 289 -31.98 -11.95 -29.15
CA ASP A 289 -33.23 -11.53 -28.52
C ASP A 289 -33.83 -10.31 -29.24
N GLU A 290 -33.03 -9.28 -29.55
CA GLU A 290 -33.51 -8.04 -30.17
C GLU A 290 -33.82 -8.17 -31.67
N ARG A 291 -33.06 -8.98 -32.41
CA ARG A 291 -33.17 -9.06 -33.89
C ARG A 291 -34.04 -10.20 -34.39
N PHE A 292 -34.09 -11.30 -33.65
CA PHE A 292 -34.81 -12.49 -34.07
C PHE A 292 -35.91 -12.91 -33.09
N ASN A 293 -36.01 -12.26 -31.92
CA ASN A 293 -36.97 -12.62 -30.88
C ASN A 293 -36.78 -14.05 -30.34
N GLY A 294 -35.53 -14.48 -30.23
CA GLY A 294 -35.14 -15.77 -29.65
C GLY A 294 -34.21 -16.61 -30.53
N TYR A 295 -33.62 -17.65 -29.93
CA TYR A 295 -32.56 -18.42 -30.56
C TYR A 295 -33.04 -19.30 -31.73
N HIS A 296 -34.28 -19.77 -31.71
CA HIS A 296 -34.85 -20.58 -32.78
C HIS A 296 -34.92 -19.81 -34.10
N ALA A 297 -35.52 -18.62 -34.08
CA ALA A 297 -35.57 -17.73 -35.25
C ALA A 297 -34.17 -17.25 -35.67
N ALA A 298 -33.25 -17.06 -34.73
CA ALA A 298 -31.86 -16.75 -35.05
C ALA A 298 -31.19 -17.91 -35.80
N PHE A 299 -31.42 -19.16 -35.38
CA PHE A 299 -30.90 -20.34 -36.04
C PHE A 299 -31.39 -20.43 -37.49
N GLU A 300 -32.70 -20.32 -37.72
CA GLU A 300 -33.29 -20.35 -39.07
C GLU A 300 -32.73 -19.26 -40.00
N ASN A 301 -32.47 -18.06 -39.45
CA ASN A 301 -31.93 -16.94 -40.25
C ASN A 301 -30.42 -17.05 -40.50
N LEU A 302 -29.68 -17.72 -39.63
CA LEU A 302 -28.24 -17.94 -39.76
C LEU A 302 -27.91 -19.21 -40.56
N ASP A 303 -28.84 -20.16 -40.65
CA ASP A 303 -28.79 -21.34 -41.51
C ASP A 303 -29.09 -20.98 -42.99
N LEU A 304 -28.17 -20.24 -43.59
CA LEU A 304 -28.28 -19.70 -44.95
C LEU A 304 -28.56 -20.75 -46.05
N ASP A 305 -28.24 -22.03 -45.84
CA ASP A 305 -28.42 -23.12 -46.80
C ASP A 305 -29.50 -24.14 -46.41
N GLY A 306 -30.17 -23.95 -45.25
CA GLY A 306 -31.26 -24.79 -44.78
C GLY A 306 -30.84 -26.20 -44.38
N THR A 307 -29.56 -26.41 -44.06
CA THR A 307 -29.02 -27.74 -43.74
C THR A 307 -29.27 -28.17 -42.29
N ARG A 308 -29.85 -27.28 -41.47
CA ARG A 308 -29.92 -27.37 -40.00
C ARG A 308 -28.55 -27.54 -39.35
N LYS A 309 -27.49 -27.03 -40.02
CA LYS A 309 -26.10 -27.19 -39.61
C LYS A 309 -25.28 -25.97 -40.00
N ILE A 310 -25.05 -25.07 -39.05
CA ILE A 310 -24.35 -23.81 -39.33
C ILE A 310 -22.84 -24.00 -39.22
N ARG A 311 -22.10 -23.84 -40.32
CA ARG A 311 -20.61 -23.91 -40.32
C ARG A 311 -19.97 -22.55 -40.02
N LEU A 312 -18.70 -22.54 -39.60
CA LEU A 312 -18.00 -21.30 -39.23
C LEU A 312 -18.05 -20.20 -40.31
N GLN A 313 -17.80 -20.54 -41.57
CA GLN A 313 -17.81 -19.56 -42.66
C GLN A 313 -19.21 -18.94 -42.87
N GLN A 314 -20.25 -19.78 -42.77
CA GLN A 314 -21.65 -19.36 -42.87
C GLN A 314 -22.04 -18.51 -41.66
N PHE A 315 -21.63 -18.90 -40.45
CA PHE A 315 -21.84 -18.13 -39.23
C PHE A 315 -21.20 -16.74 -39.32
N GLN A 316 -19.96 -16.66 -39.82
CA GLN A 316 -19.26 -15.39 -40.07
C GLN A 316 -20.05 -14.50 -41.05
N GLN A 317 -20.46 -15.06 -42.18
CA GLN A 317 -21.27 -14.33 -43.18
C GLN A 317 -22.61 -13.87 -42.61
N GLY A 318 -23.29 -14.71 -41.83
CA GLY A 318 -24.54 -14.38 -41.16
C GLY A 318 -24.38 -13.22 -40.18
N LEU A 319 -23.40 -13.32 -39.27
CA LEU A 319 -23.12 -12.26 -38.29
C LEU A 319 -22.74 -10.93 -38.97
N GLU A 320 -21.98 -10.96 -40.06
CA GLU A 320 -21.66 -9.77 -40.84
C GLU A 320 -22.90 -9.19 -41.55
N LYS A 321 -23.67 -10.03 -42.24
CA LYS A 321 -24.92 -9.68 -42.94
C LYS A 321 -25.90 -8.97 -42.01
N PHE A 322 -26.07 -9.49 -40.80
CA PHE A 322 -26.98 -8.92 -39.81
C PHE A 322 -26.35 -7.82 -38.95
N ARG A 323 -25.09 -7.45 -39.20
CA ARG A 323 -24.32 -6.40 -38.51
C ARG A 323 -24.17 -6.63 -37.02
N PHE A 324 -23.86 -7.85 -36.62
CA PHE A 324 -23.49 -8.15 -35.24
C PHE A 324 -22.23 -7.35 -34.85
N PRO A 325 -22.24 -6.58 -33.74
CA PRO A 325 -21.11 -5.70 -33.39
C PRO A 325 -19.78 -6.43 -33.23
N PHE A 326 -19.80 -7.69 -32.80
CA PHE A 326 -18.60 -8.51 -32.58
C PHE A 326 -18.39 -9.56 -33.68
N HIS A 327 -18.86 -9.33 -34.92
CA HIS A 327 -18.68 -10.26 -36.05
C HIS A 327 -17.21 -10.66 -36.29
N LYS A 328 -16.24 -9.77 -36.00
CA LYS A 328 -14.80 -10.10 -36.08
C LYS A 328 -14.35 -11.19 -35.10
N GLN A 329 -15.12 -11.44 -34.05
CA GLN A 329 -14.86 -12.45 -33.02
C GLN A 329 -15.75 -13.69 -33.22
N ALA A 330 -16.36 -13.84 -34.41
CA ALA A 330 -17.22 -14.96 -34.75
C ALA A 330 -16.56 -16.33 -34.52
N ALA A 331 -15.25 -16.49 -34.74
CA ALA A 331 -14.57 -17.76 -34.47
C ALA A 331 -14.53 -18.12 -32.98
N THR A 332 -14.28 -17.13 -32.10
CA THR A 332 -14.31 -17.33 -30.65
C THR A 332 -15.72 -17.65 -30.17
N LEU A 333 -16.72 -16.94 -30.70
CA LEU A 333 -18.12 -17.19 -30.41
C LEU A 333 -18.55 -18.58 -30.91
N PHE A 334 -18.18 -18.96 -32.13
CA PHE A 334 -18.47 -20.27 -32.71
C PHE A 334 -17.92 -21.39 -31.83
N ALA A 335 -16.64 -21.31 -31.45
CA ALA A 335 -16.02 -22.29 -30.56
C ALA A 335 -16.64 -22.32 -29.15
N ALA A 336 -17.31 -21.25 -28.71
CA ALA A 336 -18.04 -21.25 -27.44
C ALA A 336 -19.44 -21.86 -27.56
N LEU A 337 -20.04 -21.82 -28.75
CA LEU A 337 -21.37 -22.34 -29.06
C LEU A 337 -21.33 -23.84 -29.40
N ASP A 338 -20.43 -24.25 -30.29
CA ASP A 338 -20.16 -25.64 -30.73
C ASP A 338 -19.72 -26.50 -29.53
N LEU A 339 -20.68 -27.14 -28.86
CA LEU A 339 -20.44 -27.80 -27.58
C LEU A 339 -19.75 -29.16 -27.75
N ASP A 340 -19.96 -29.85 -28.87
CA ASP A 340 -19.45 -31.20 -29.12
C ASP A 340 -18.17 -31.22 -29.99
N GLU A 341 -17.67 -30.05 -30.41
CA GLU A 341 -16.48 -29.90 -31.27
C GLU A 341 -16.67 -30.53 -32.67
N ASN A 342 -17.92 -30.67 -33.14
CA ASN A 342 -18.20 -31.25 -34.46
C ASN A 342 -17.99 -30.24 -35.62
N HIS A 343 -17.56 -29.01 -35.32
CA HIS A 343 -17.34 -27.91 -36.25
C HIS A 343 -18.60 -27.38 -36.94
N VAL A 344 -19.74 -27.56 -36.29
CA VAL A 344 -21.07 -27.11 -36.71
C VAL A 344 -21.79 -26.56 -35.47
N ILE A 345 -22.60 -25.53 -35.64
CA ILE A 345 -23.60 -25.13 -34.65
C ILE A 345 -24.93 -25.71 -35.10
N ASP A 346 -25.55 -26.52 -34.24
CA ASP A 346 -26.93 -26.94 -34.40
C ASP A 346 -27.88 -26.13 -33.50
N GLU A 347 -29.16 -26.51 -33.50
CA GLU A 347 -30.18 -25.80 -32.75
C GLU A 347 -30.04 -26.00 -31.23
N ASP A 348 -29.58 -27.18 -30.81
CA ASP A 348 -29.38 -27.53 -29.40
C ASP A 348 -28.17 -26.76 -28.82
N ASP A 349 -27.14 -26.51 -29.63
CA ASP A 349 -26.00 -25.66 -29.26
C ASP A 349 -26.41 -24.24 -28.83
N LEU A 350 -27.52 -23.71 -29.36
CA LEU A 350 -28.04 -22.38 -29.02
C LEU A 350 -29.05 -22.40 -27.86
N HIS A 351 -29.61 -23.56 -27.52
CA HIS A 351 -30.68 -23.68 -26.52
C HIS A 351 -30.28 -23.12 -25.14
N PHE A 352 -29.00 -23.22 -24.76
CA PHE A 352 -28.53 -22.68 -23.48
C PHE A 352 -28.71 -21.16 -23.34
N LEU A 353 -28.79 -20.41 -24.46
CA LEU A 353 -29.01 -18.96 -24.45
C LEU A 353 -30.36 -18.56 -23.84
N GLU A 354 -31.33 -19.47 -23.79
CA GLU A 354 -32.61 -19.25 -23.13
C GLU A 354 -32.47 -19.23 -21.60
N LYS A 355 -31.64 -20.13 -21.06
CA LYS A 355 -31.40 -20.26 -19.61
C LYS A 355 -30.34 -19.30 -19.10
N TRP A 356 -29.50 -18.78 -19.99
CA TRP A 356 -28.37 -17.95 -19.62
C TRP A 356 -28.75 -16.48 -19.44
N SER A 357 -28.57 -15.96 -18.22
CA SER A 357 -28.73 -14.54 -17.91
C SER A 357 -27.35 -13.89 -17.68
N PRO A 358 -26.79 -13.15 -18.66
CA PRO A 358 -25.50 -12.48 -18.50
C PRO A 358 -25.59 -11.34 -17.48
N LEU A 359 -24.46 -11.01 -16.84
CA LEU A 359 -24.39 -9.85 -15.96
C LEU A 359 -24.62 -8.56 -16.77
N PRO A 360 -25.37 -7.57 -16.24
CA PRO A 360 -25.78 -6.39 -16.99
C PRO A 360 -24.60 -5.61 -17.60
N PHE A 361 -23.47 -5.54 -16.89
CA PHE A 361 -22.29 -4.81 -17.38
C PHE A 361 -21.70 -5.41 -18.65
N LEU A 362 -21.87 -6.72 -18.91
CA LEU A 362 -21.29 -7.37 -20.09
C LEU A 362 -21.81 -6.78 -21.41
N THR A 363 -23.01 -6.19 -21.42
CA THR A 363 -23.58 -5.55 -22.62
C THR A 363 -23.70 -4.02 -22.51
N ALA A 364 -23.25 -3.46 -21.39
CA ALA A 364 -23.29 -2.02 -21.16
C ALA A 364 -22.15 -1.31 -21.89
N SER A 365 -22.44 -0.14 -22.44
CA SER A 365 -21.38 0.76 -22.90
C SER A 365 -20.75 1.48 -21.70
N PRO A 366 -19.42 1.69 -21.68
CA PRO A 366 -18.78 2.49 -20.63
C PRO A 366 -19.43 3.88 -20.53
N ASN A 367 -19.78 4.28 -19.31
CA ASN A 367 -20.42 5.58 -19.05
C ASN A 367 -19.56 6.39 -18.05
N PRO A 368 -18.64 7.24 -18.54
CA PRO A 368 -17.76 8.05 -17.69
C PRO A 368 -18.50 9.03 -16.79
N ARG A 369 -19.69 9.50 -17.23
CA ARG A 369 -20.54 10.39 -16.43
C ARG A 369 -21.12 9.64 -15.24
N ALA A 370 -21.70 8.46 -15.48
CA ALA A 370 -22.22 7.61 -14.41
C ALA A 370 -21.12 7.20 -13.41
N ARG A 371 -19.90 6.90 -13.90
CA ARG A 371 -18.73 6.66 -13.04
C ARG A 371 -18.46 7.85 -12.11
N GLU A 372 -18.44 9.07 -12.65
CA GLU A 372 -18.15 10.26 -11.84
C GLU A 372 -19.27 10.58 -10.86
N GLU A 373 -20.53 10.36 -11.24
CA GLU A 373 -21.70 10.49 -10.36
C GLU A 373 -21.61 9.51 -9.19
N VAL A 374 -21.30 8.22 -9.45
CA VAL A 374 -21.06 7.21 -8.42
C VAL A 374 -19.88 7.60 -7.53
N ARG A 375 -18.74 8.00 -8.12
CA ARG A 375 -17.53 8.40 -7.37
C ARG A 375 -17.84 9.54 -6.40
N LYS A 376 -18.47 10.61 -6.88
CA LYS A 376 -18.87 11.76 -6.05
C LYS A 376 -19.84 11.36 -4.94
N LEU A 377 -20.85 10.55 -5.24
CA LEU A 377 -21.83 10.09 -4.26
C LEU A 377 -21.17 9.28 -3.13
N LEU A 378 -20.32 8.33 -3.50
CA LEU A 378 -19.59 7.49 -2.55
C LEU A 378 -18.68 8.34 -1.66
N ILE A 379 -17.87 9.23 -2.25
CA ILE A 379 -16.96 10.10 -1.49
C ILE A 379 -17.75 11.08 -0.60
N HIS A 380 -18.85 11.67 -1.09
CA HIS A 380 -19.66 12.59 -0.30
C HIS A 380 -20.22 11.94 0.98
N ARG A 381 -20.62 10.66 0.90
CA ARG A 381 -21.21 9.95 2.04
C ARG A 381 -20.20 9.51 3.10
N TYR A 382 -18.97 9.16 2.69
CA TYR A 382 -17.96 8.59 3.60
C TYR A 382 -16.73 9.48 3.80
N GLY A 383 -16.66 10.64 3.15
CA GLY A 383 -15.59 11.63 3.26
C GLY A 383 -14.36 11.34 2.41
N ARG A 384 -13.87 10.08 2.40
CA ARG A 384 -12.61 9.68 1.72
C ARG A 384 -12.77 8.39 0.92
N ALA A 385 -12.05 8.27 -0.19
CA ALA A 385 -12.12 7.10 -1.07
C ALA A 385 -11.72 5.80 -0.37
N VAL A 386 -10.67 5.81 0.47
CA VAL A 386 -10.21 4.63 1.23
C VAL A 386 -11.26 4.15 2.24
N LYS A 387 -12.00 5.09 2.84
CA LYS A 387 -13.07 4.77 3.78
C LYS A 387 -14.25 4.12 3.07
N VAL A 388 -14.65 4.64 1.90
CA VAL A 388 -15.63 3.97 1.01
C VAL A 388 -15.14 2.57 0.66
N TRP A 389 -13.89 2.48 0.21
CA TRP A 389 -13.28 1.25 -0.25
C TRP A 389 -13.44 0.16 0.81
N ARG A 390 -12.93 0.40 2.01
CA ARG A 390 -12.86 -0.59 3.08
C ARG A 390 -14.18 -0.90 3.77
N HIS A 391 -15.15 0.01 3.76
CA HIS A 391 -16.46 -0.24 4.38
C HIS A 391 -17.51 -0.78 3.43
N LEU A 392 -17.42 -0.43 2.14
CA LEU A 392 -18.55 -0.60 1.22
C LEU A 392 -18.22 -1.34 -0.06
N LEU A 393 -17.05 -1.09 -0.66
CA LEU A 393 -16.67 -1.68 -1.95
C LEU A 393 -15.86 -2.97 -1.84
N ASP A 394 -15.01 -3.08 -0.81
CA ASP A 394 -14.12 -4.22 -0.56
C ASP A 394 -14.43 -4.78 0.83
N ARG A 395 -15.62 -5.38 0.95
CA ARG A 395 -16.18 -5.80 2.24
C ARG A 395 -15.54 -7.09 2.73
N ASP A 396 -15.02 -7.88 1.81
CA ASP A 396 -14.32 -9.13 2.09
C ASP A 396 -12.81 -8.95 2.30
N GLY A 397 -12.27 -7.75 2.05
CA GLY A 397 -10.85 -7.43 2.20
C GLY A 397 -9.97 -8.09 1.14
N SER A 398 -10.53 -8.40 -0.03
CA SER A 398 -9.82 -8.99 -1.16
C SER A 398 -8.96 -7.98 -1.93
N ASN A 399 -9.02 -6.69 -1.57
CA ASN A 399 -8.41 -5.56 -2.30
C ASN A 399 -8.94 -5.42 -3.72
N ARG A 400 -10.14 -5.95 -3.98
CA ARG A 400 -10.85 -5.93 -5.26
C ARG A 400 -12.33 -5.76 -4.97
N CYS A 401 -13.00 -4.88 -5.71
CA CYS A 401 -14.44 -4.71 -5.64
C CYS A 401 -15.08 -5.48 -6.79
N ASN A 402 -15.86 -6.52 -6.50
CA ASN A 402 -16.60 -7.26 -7.52
C ASN A 402 -17.93 -6.58 -7.90
N TRP A 403 -18.61 -7.08 -8.94
CA TRP A 403 -19.86 -6.47 -9.43
C TRP A 403 -20.96 -6.40 -8.37
N HIS A 404 -21.10 -7.42 -7.53
CA HIS A 404 -22.12 -7.47 -6.49
C HIS A 404 -21.82 -6.49 -5.36
N GLU A 405 -20.55 -6.33 -4.98
CA GLU A 405 -20.13 -5.31 -4.02
C GLU A 405 -20.38 -3.90 -4.55
N PHE A 406 -20.01 -3.63 -5.80
CA PHE A 406 -20.26 -2.34 -6.44
C PHE A 406 -21.75 -2.03 -6.57
N LEU A 407 -22.55 -3.02 -6.98
CA LEU A 407 -24.00 -2.89 -7.08
C LEU A 407 -24.63 -2.64 -5.70
N PHE A 408 -24.18 -3.36 -4.68
CA PHE A 408 -24.59 -3.15 -3.29
C PHE A 408 -24.21 -1.75 -2.81
N ALA A 409 -22.99 -1.29 -3.10
CA ALA A 409 -22.51 0.04 -2.73
C ALA A 409 -23.35 1.15 -3.37
N CYS A 410 -23.59 1.06 -4.68
CA CYS A 410 -24.43 2.00 -5.43
C CYS A 410 -25.84 2.06 -4.84
N LYS A 411 -26.48 0.91 -4.62
CA LYS A 411 -27.83 0.84 -4.05
C LYS A 411 -27.90 1.36 -2.63
N THR A 412 -26.94 1.02 -1.78
CA THR A 412 -26.85 1.49 -0.39
C THR A 412 -26.70 3.01 -0.32
N CYS A 413 -26.04 3.60 -1.31
CA CYS A 413 -25.89 5.04 -1.43
C CYS A 413 -27.06 5.74 -2.14
N GLY A 414 -28.08 5.00 -2.60
CA GLY A 414 -29.24 5.56 -3.29
C GLY A 414 -28.97 5.99 -4.73
N TYR A 415 -27.93 5.43 -5.37
CA TYR A 415 -27.69 5.67 -6.79
C TYR A 415 -28.61 4.80 -7.64
N HIS A 416 -29.43 5.45 -8.48
CA HIS A 416 -30.39 4.81 -9.38
C HIS A 416 -30.10 5.07 -10.87
N GLY A 417 -28.94 5.65 -11.18
CA GLY A 417 -28.51 5.89 -12.56
C GLY A 417 -27.96 4.63 -13.24
N ASP A 418 -27.10 4.83 -14.24
CA ASP A 418 -26.51 3.75 -15.03
C ASP A 418 -25.37 3.04 -14.29
N ILE A 419 -25.71 2.10 -13.40
CA ILE A 419 -24.73 1.28 -12.65
C ILE A 419 -23.89 0.40 -13.59
N PRO A 420 -24.48 -0.32 -14.57
CA PRO A 420 -23.69 -1.14 -15.50
C PRO A 420 -22.67 -0.33 -16.30
N GLY A 421 -23.05 0.85 -16.80
CA GLY A 421 -22.14 1.72 -17.53
C GLY A 421 -21.06 2.34 -16.64
N ALA A 422 -21.39 2.69 -15.38
CA ALA A 422 -20.41 3.16 -14.39
C ALA A 422 -19.34 2.09 -14.10
N TRP A 423 -19.77 0.84 -13.88
CA TRP A 423 -18.85 -0.30 -13.72
C TRP A 423 -17.95 -0.46 -14.94
N ARG A 424 -18.53 -0.49 -16.15
CA ARG A 424 -17.76 -0.64 -17.39
C ARG A 424 -16.76 0.49 -17.65
N ALA A 425 -16.99 1.67 -17.09
CA ALA A 425 -16.07 2.80 -17.13
C ALA A 425 -14.98 2.76 -16.05
N LEU A 426 -15.11 1.90 -15.03
CA LEU A 426 -14.09 1.63 -14.01
C LEU A 426 -13.23 0.42 -14.40
N ASP A 427 -13.88 -0.70 -14.73
CA ASP A 427 -13.26 -1.98 -15.15
C ASP A 427 -12.95 -1.95 -16.66
N VAL A 428 -12.09 -1.04 -17.09
CA VAL A 428 -11.81 -0.82 -18.53
C VAL A 428 -11.20 -2.07 -19.18
N ASP A 429 -10.40 -2.83 -18.44
CA ASP A 429 -9.68 -4.01 -18.92
C ASP A 429 -10.50 -5.31 -18.95
N LEU A 430 -11.76 -5.28 -18.46
CA LEU A 430 -12.62 -6.47 -18.31
C LEU A 430 -11.97 -7.52 -17.39
N SER A 431 -11.27 -7.09 -16.35
CA SER A 431 -10.72 -7.98 -15.34
C SER A 431 -11.81 -8.62 -14.47
N GLY A 432 -13.02 -8.05 -14.47
CA GLY A 432 -14.16 -8.54 -13.70
C GLY A 432 -14.17 -8.05 -12.24
N TYR A 433 -13.28 -7.11 -11.91
CA TYR A 433 -13.25 -6.42 -10.64
C TYR A 433 -12.77 -4.99 -10.82
N ILE A 434 -13.01 -4.15 -9.81
CA ILE A 434 -12.46 -2.81 -9.71
C ILE A 434 -11.38 -2.84 -8.62
N THR A 435 -10.37 -1.98 -8.73
CA THR A 435 -9.32 -1.73 -7.74
C THR A 435 -9.44 -0.32 -7.17
N LEU A 436 -8.81 -0.06 -6.01
CA LEU A 436 -8.77 1.31 -5.48
C LEU A 436 -8.13 2.28 -6.47
N LYS A 437 -7.14 1.82 -7.25
CA LYS A 437 -6.47 2.62 -8.27
C LYS A 437 -7.42 3.11 -9.36
N GLU A 438 -8.36 2.28 -9.79
CA GLU A 438 -9.37 2.63 -10.79
C GLU A 438 -10.45 3.56 -10.22
N LEU A 439 -10.72 3.48 -8.92
CA LEU A 439 -11.65 4.38 -8.23
C LEU A 439 -11.00 5.75 -7.94
N ASP A 440 -9.79 5.73 -7.39
CA ASP A 440 -9.04 6.87 -6.87
C ASP A 440 -7.52 6.58 -6.83
N ALA A 441 -6.84 6.94 -7.92
CA ALA A 441 -5.41 6.70 -8.09
C ALA A 441 -4.54 7.43 -7.06
N GLU A 442 -4.98 8.59 -6.56
CA GLU A 442 -4.27 9.38 -5.55
C GLU A 442 -4.21 8.64 -4.21
N SER A 443 -5.36 8.23 -3.66
CA SER A 443 -5.41 7.45 -2.42
C SER A 443 -4.63 6.14 -2.55
N HIS A 444 -4.71 5.48 -3.70
CA HIS A 444 -3.91 4.29 -3.98
C HIS A 444 -2.41 4.59 -3.91
N GLY A 445 -1.96 5.68 -4.53
CA GLY A 445 -0.56 6.12 -4.50
C GLY A 445 -0.05 6.36 -3.08
N THR A 446 -0.79 7.11 -2.25
CA THR A 446 -0.41 7.39 -0.85
C THR A 446 -0.25 6.10 -0.03
N LEU A 447 -1.15 5.13 -0.19
CA LEU A 447 -1.10 3.88 0.54
C LEU A 447 0.03 2.97 0.04
N MET A 448 0.27 2.95 -1.27
CA MET A 448 1.35 2.19 -1.87
C MET A 448 2.73 2.72 -1.49
N GLU A 449 2.90 4.04 -1.43
CA GLU A 449 4.13 4.67 -0.97
C GLU A 449 4.48 4.24 0.46
N PHE A 450 3.54 4.39 1.40
CA PHE A 450 3.75 3.96 2.78
C PHE A 450 3.97 2.46 2.90
N ARG A 451 3.24 1.67 2.13
CA ARG A 451 3.39 0.22 2.12
C ARG A 451 4.79 -0.21 1.66
N THR A 452 5.28 0.36 0.56
CA THR A 452 6.63 0.08 0.04
C THR A 452 7.68 0.46 1.08
N TRP A 453 7.56 1.68 1.63
CA TRP A 453 8.44 2.13 2.71
C TRP A 453 8.38 1.20 3.94
N ALA A 454 7.19 0.80 4.40
CA ALA A 454 7.04 -0.06 5.57
C ALA A 454 7.60 -1.48 5.33
N LEU A 455 7.46 -1.98 4.10
CA LEU A 455 8.06 -3.24 3.67
C LEU A 455 9.59 -3.14 3.68
N ASP A 456 10.15 -2.07 3.14
CA ASP A 456 11.59 -1.86 3.06
C ASP A 456 12.19 -1.62 4.46
N GLU A 457 11.55 -0.84 5.32
CA GLU A 457 12.10 -0.46 6.62
C GLU A 457 11.83 -1.48 7.73
N PHE A 458 10.67 -2.14 7.73
CA PHE A 458 10.21 -3.03 8.81
C PHE A 458 9.83 -4.42 8.33
N GLY A 459 9.82 -4.68 7.02
CA GLY A 459 9.44 -5.96 6.43
C GLY A 459 7.94 -6.16 6.27
N SER A 460 7.09 -5.31 6.87
CA SER A 460 5.63 -5.27 6.66
C SER A 460 5.01 -4.06 7.39
N ALA A 461 3.82 -3.63 6.96
CA ALA A 461 3.04 -2.59 7.62
C ALA A 461 2.61 -3.00 9.05
N LYS A 462 2.27 -4.28 9.28
CA LYS A 462 2.04 -4.82 10.63
C LYS A 462 3.26 -4.75 11.54
N ALA A 463 4.45 -5.00 10.98
CA ALA A 463 5.70 -4.88 11.73
C ALA A 463 6.00 -3.42 12.05
N ALA A 464 5.79 -2.50 11.10
CA ALA A 464 5.89 -1.05 11.34
C ALA A 464 4.96 -0.61 12.47
N PHE A 465 3.69 -1.02 12.44
CA PHE A 465 2.71 -0.73 13.50
C PHE A 465 3.22 -1.10 14.89
N SER A 466 3.76 -2.31 15.03
CA SER A 466 4.25 -2.81 16.33
C SER A 466 5.49 -2.05 16.84
N VAL A 467 6.23 -1.39 15.95
CA VAL A 467 7.37 -0.53 16.31
C VAL A 467 6.91 0.89 16.66
N PHE A 468 5.85 1.36 15.99
CA PHE A 468 5.26 2.68 16.23
C PHE A 468 4.52 2.72 17.56
N ASP A 469 3.86 1.63 17.94
CA ASP A 469 3.09 1.45 19.17
C ASP A 469 4.02 1.30 20.38
N ARG A 470 4.54 2.44 20.86
CA ARG A 470 5.56 2.49 21.92
C ARG A 470 4.98 2.17 23.29
N ASP A 471 3.74 2.59 23.52
CA ASP A 471 3.06 2.43 24.80
C ASP A 471 2.36 1.07 24.92
N GLY A 472 2.25 0.32 23.81
CA GLY A 472 1.64 -1.00 23.78
C GLY A 472 0.12 -0.94 23.86
N SER A 473 -0.49 0.20 23.52
CA SER A 473 -1.94 0.42 23.52
C SER A 473 -2.66 -0.42 22.48
N ASN A 474 -1.94 -0.99 21.50
CA ASN A 474 -2.48 -1.64 20.29
C ASN A 474 -3.26 -0.68 19.37
N THR A 475 -3.05 0.62 19.55
CA THR A 475 -3.56 1.70 18.72
C THR A 475 -2.43 2.67 18.41
N LEU A 476 -2.55 3.45 17.34
CA LEU A 476 -1.63 4.55 17.05
C LEU A 476 -2.43 5.84 16.98
N THR A 477 -2.18 6.74 17.91
CA THR A 477 -2.63 8.13 17.79
C THR A 477 -1.96 8.82 16.59
N PHE A 478 -2.51 9.94 16.14
CA PHE A 478 -1.87 10.72 15.08
C PHE A 478 -0.47 11.18 15.49
N GLN A 479 -0.28 11.56 16.75
CA GLN A 479 1.01 11.95 17.29
C GLN A 479 2.05 10.83 17.18
N GLU A 480 1.71 9.61 17.63
CA GLU A 480 2.62 8.45 17.55
C GLU A 480 2.95 8.08 16.10
N PHE A 481 1.95 8.10 15.22
CA PHE A 481 2.14 7.81 13.81
C PHE A 481 3.04 8.85 13.13
N ARG A 482 2.76 10.15 13.34
CA ARG A 482 3.53 11.28 12.79
C ARG A 482 4.98 11.22 13.26
N ALA A 483 5.19 11.09 14.57
CA ALA A 483 6.52 11.01 15.17
C ALA A 483 7.28 9.81 14.61
N ALA A 484 6.67 8.63 14.54
CA ALA A 484 7.32 7.44 14.00
C ALA A 484 7.68 7.59 12.51
N CYS A 485 6.80 8.17 11.69
CA CYS A 485 7.09 8.50 10.30
C CYS A 485 8.34 9.38 10.19
N LYS A 486 8.47 10.44 11.01
CA LYS A 486 9.64 11.32 11.01
C LYS A 486 10.91 10.63 11.46
N ILE A 487 10.83 9.85 12.55
CA ILE A 487 11.98 9.15 13.14
C ILE A 487 12.57 8.12 12.19
N TYR A 488 11.71 7.43 11.45
CA TYR A 488 12.13 6.37 10.54
C TYR A 488 12.26 6.83 9.09
N GLY A 489 12.14 8.13 8.81
CA GLY A 489 12.40 8.73 7.50
C GLY A 489 11.33 8.41 6.45
N TYR A 490 10.04 8.41 6.82
CA TYR A 490 8.95 8.42 5.86
C TYR A 490 8.76 9.84 5.31
N GLU A 491 8.95 10.02 4.01
CA GLU A 491 8.88 11.32 3.33
C GLU A 491 7.47 11.70 2.88
N GLY A 492 6.52 10.77 2.89
CA GLY A 492 5.15 11.01 2.44
C GLY A 492 4.29 11.81 3.43
N HIS A 493 3.09 12.18 2.98
CA HIS A 493 2.16 13.02 3.74
C HIS A 493 1.47 12.26 4.90
N ALA A 494 2.14 12.17 6.05
CA ALA A 494 1.66 11.44 7.24
C ALA A 494 0.22 11.78 7.65
N LYS A 495 -0.19 13.06 7.59
CA LYS A 495 -1.56 13.50 7.93
C LYS A 495 -2.61 12.97 6.95
N GLN A 496 -2.33 13.02 5.66
CA GLN A 496 -3.24 12.51 4.63
C GLN A 496 -3.33 10.99 4.72
N LEU A 497 -2.20 10.32 4.91
CA LEU A 497 -2.11 8.87 5.09
C LEU A 497 -2.84 8.42 6.36
N PHE A 498 -2.63 9.07 7.50
CA PHE A 498 -3.32 8.74 8.74
C PHE A 498 -4.83 8.84 8.56
N ALA A 499 -5.30 9.95 7.97
CA ALA A 499 -6.73 10.14 7.71
C ALA A 499 -7.29 9.17 6.65
N ALA A 500 -6.45 8.64 5.77
CA ALA A 500 -6.82 7.58 4.83
C ALA A 500 -6.92 6.21 5.51
N LEU A 501 -6.05 5.91 6.47
CA LEU A 501 -6.03 4.67 7.24
C LEU A 501 -7.08 4.63 8.36
N ASP A 502 -7.43 5.77 8.96
CA ASP A 502 -8.45 5.93 10.01
C ASP A 502 -9.87 5.80 9.43
N VAL A 503 -10.17 4.59 9.00
CA VAL A 503 -11.41 4.23 8.34
C VAL A 503 -12.58 4.28 9.31
N ARG A 504 -12.35 4.02 10.61
CA ARG A 504 -13.37 4.16 11.65
C ARG A 504 -13.64 5.62 12.02
N GLY A 505 -12.65 6.51 11.90
CA GLY A 505 -12.74 7.90 12.33
C GLY A 505 -12.63 8.04 13.85
N GLU A 506 -11.89 7.14 14.48
CA GLU A 506 -11.72 7.10 15.94
C GLU A 506 -10.61 8.06 16.40
N GLY A 507 -9.84 8.66 15.47
CA GLY A 507 -8.69 9.49 15.80
C GLY A 507 -7.45 8.68 16.18
N SER A 508 -7.51 7.35 16.02
CA SER A 508 -6.42 6.41 16.24
C SER A 508 -6.48 5.26 15.23
N LEU A 509 -5.34 4.75 14.80
CA LEU A 509 -5.26 3.60 13.91
C LEU A 509 -5.17 2.31 14.72
N SER A 510 -6.05 1.36 14.45
CA SER A 510 -5.91 0.00 14.95
C SER A 510 -4.92 -0.82 14.10
N LEU A 511 -4.39 -1.91 14.66
CA LEU A 511 -3.54 -2.83 13.88
C LEU A 511 -4.24 -3.33 12.60
N LYS A 512 -5.55 -3.56 12.63
CA LYS A 512 -6.33 -4.00 11.45
C LYS A 512 -6.41 -2.91 10.38
N GLU A 513 -6.33 -1.64 10.76
CA GLU A 513 -6.35 -0.52 9.83
C GLU A 513 -5.04 -0.31 9.11
N VAL A 514 -3.93 -0.81 9.64
CA VAL A 514 -2.63 -0.74 8.99
C VAL A 514 -2.26 -2.06 8.32
N ALA A 515 -2.54 -3.20 8.95
CA ALA A 515 -2.12 -4.51 8.49
C ALA A 515 -2.76 -4.94 7.16
N PHE A 516 -3.89 -4.36 6.74
CA PHE A 516 -4.50 -4.69 5.45
C PHE A 516 -3.59 -4.35 4.25
N LEU A 517 -2.68 -3.38 4.42
CA LEU A 517 -1.68 -3.02 3.42
C LEU A 517 -0.73 -4.18 3.11
N ASP A 518 -0.50 -5.10 4.04
CA ASP A 518 0.38 -6.26 3.81
C ASP A 518 -0.18 -7.19 2.71
N ASP A 519 -1.51 -7.19 2.53
CA ASP A 519 -2.21 -8.03 1.56
C ASP A 519 -2.52 -7.31 0.22
N TRP A 520 -2.23 -6.01 0.10
CA TRP A 520 -2.43 -5.24 -1.14
C TRP A 520 -1.44 -5.65 -2.22
N ARG A 521 -1.75 -5.57 -3.51
CA ARG A 521 -0.77 -5.86 -4.58
C ARG A 521 -1.03 -5.06 -5.84
N ASP A 522 0.07 -4.58 -6.42
CA ASP A 522 0.14 -4.22 -7.84
C ASP A 522 1.22 -5.02 -8.62
N ASP A 523 2.19 -5.71 -8.00
CA ASP A 523 3.10 -6.60 -8.76
C ASP A 523 3.82 -7.65 -7.88
N VAL A 524 3.84 -8.91 -8.31
CA VAL A 524 4.52 -10.03 -7.65
C VAL A 524 6.03 -9.93 -7.82
N ASP A 525 6.50 -9.32 -8.92
CA ASP A 525 7.93 -9.19 -9.20
C ASP A 525 8.57 -8.03 -8.43
N GLU A 526 7.84 -6.93 -8.19
CA GLU A 526 8.22 -5.88 -7.25
C GLU A 526 8.41 -6.44 -5.84
N MET A 527 7.46 -7.25 -5.35
CA MET A 527 7.59 -7.92 -4.05
C MET A 527 8.82 -8.85 -3.97
N ARG A 528 9.12 -9.59 -5.04
CA ARG A 528 10.30 -10.48 -5.08
C ARG A 528 11.60 -9.70 -5.08
N LYS A 529 11.66 -8.57 -5.80
CA LYS A 529 12.82 -7.66 -5.80
C LYS A 529 13.03 -7.03 -4.43
N ALA A 530 11.97 -6.46 -3.83
CA ALA A 530 12.00 -5.89 -2.48
C ALA A 530 12.49 -6.92 -1.45
N ARG A 531 12.01 -8.17 -1.53
CA ARG A 531 12.47 -9.26 -0.65
C ARG A 531 13.93 -9.64 -0.81
N LYS A 532 14.42 -9.72 -2.06
CA LYS A 532 15.85 -9.98 -2.31
C LYS A 532 16.71 -8.84 -1.80
N ALA A 533 16.27 -7.60 -1.95
CA ALA A 533 16.93 -6.43 -1.40
C ALA A 533 16.94 -6.45 0.14
N ILE A 534 15.80 -6.76 0.78
CA ILE A 534 15.66 -6.91 2.24
C ILE A 534 16.58 -8.02 2.78
N ALA A 535 16.65 -9.17 2.11
CA ALA A 535 17.54 -10.25 2.49
C ALA A 535 19.02 -9.85 2.35
N GLY A 536 19.38 -9.13 1.28
CA GLY A 536 20.73 -8.57 1.11
C GLY A 536 21.10 -7.55 2.19
N PHE A 537 20.14 -6.69 2.58
CA PHE A 537 20.34 -5.70 3.64
C PHE A 537 20.47 -6.33 5.03
N LEU A 538 19.66 -7.35 5.36
CA LEU A 538 19.78 -8.07 6.64
C LEU A 538 21.10 -8.86 6.76
N LEU A 539 21.70 -9.23 5.63
CA LEU A 539 23.00 -9.90 5.56
C LEU A 539 24.18 -8.92 5.49
N SER A 540 23.93 -7.61 5.33
CA SER A 540 24.98 -6.61 5.41
C SER A 540 25.47 -6.49 6.87
N PRO A 541 26.77 -6.65 7.13
CA PRO A 541 27.30 -6.39 8.47
C PRO A 541 26.99 -4.94 8.86
N ILE A 542 26.54 -4.71 10.09
CA ILE A 542 26.92 -3.46 10.77
C ILE A 542 28.43 -3.54 10.80
N SER A 543 29.13 -2.67 10.06
CA SER A 543 30.57 -2.76 9.90
C SER A 543 31.22 -3.01 11.26
N PRO A 544 31.72 -4.22 11.54
CA PRO A 544 32.65 -4.39 12.62
C PRO A 544 33.95 -3.90 11.99
N ARG A 545 34.29 -2.62 12.18
CA ARG A 545 35.60 -2.12 11.80
C ARG A 545 36.61 -3.15 12.27
N SER A 546 37.31 -3.70 11.29
CA SER A 546 38.15 -4.87 11.41
C SER A 546 39.01 -4.76 12.65
N LEU A 547 38.90 -5.74 13.53
CA LEU A 547 40.00 -6.15 14.40
C LEU A 547 41.17 -6.56 13.48
N SER A 548 41.91 -5.57 13.01
CA SER A 548 43.25 -5.71 12.47
C SER A 548 44.20 -4.96 13.40
N ALA A 549 44.28 -5.44 14.64
CA ALA A 549 45.53 -5.39 15.36
C ALA A 549 46.45 -6.44 14.71
N SER A 550 47.22 -6.02 13.71
CA SER A 550 48.39 -6.75 13.25
C SER A 550 49.62 -6.04 13.82
N ALA A 551 50.38 -6.84 14.58
CA ALA A 551 51.67 -6.63 15.24
C ALA A 551 52.60 -5.55 14.66
#